data_AF-A0A5F8GBC6-F1
#
_entry.id   AF-A0A5F8GBC6-F1
#
_cell.length_a   1.000
_cell.length_b   1.000
_cell.length_c   1.000
_cell.angle_alpha   90.00
_cell.angle_beta   90.00
_cell.angle_gamma   90.00
#
_symmetry.space_group_name_H-M   'P 1'
#
loop_
_entity.id
_entity.type
_entity.pdbx_description
1 polymer ?
#
loop_
_entity_poly.entity_id
_entity_poly.type
_entity_poly.pdbx_seq_one_letter_code
_entity_poly.pdbx_strand_id
1 'polypeptide(L)'
;MDNIQDRLWNTQARDLDRYIEEYLLPNTIFRTEIRCAIDIICSFLKERCFQDLGKSVRVTKVVKGGSSGKGTALRGCSDADLVVFLSNLKSFRDQIDHRNEFIEEIKKQLKTCQHEQGWKFKVKFEVNSRANPRVLSFTLKSTKISQWVDFDVLPAFDVLGQLTTDFRKPDPQIYINLIRESQTAGEFSTCFTELQKQFLSQRCPKLKSLIRLVKHWYKMVRIFLVIQGGIRSHHCFPAVAIARSFYCLGNSSGLLLGLLASSLSSFQLPKGFFLGWTSNHVIPPAAHSKTSAITDCF
;
A
#
# COMPACT_ATOMS: atom_id res chain seq x y z
N MET A 1 -5.04 -26.21 8.67
CA MET A 1 -5.21 -24.77 8.39
C MET A 1 -6.54 -24.38 8.98
N ASP A 2 -6.53 -23.94 10.23
CA ASP A 2 -7.75 -23.79 11.01
C ASP A 2 -8.67 -22.71 10.47
N ASN A 3 -9.95 -22.97 10.71
CA ASN A 3 -11.14 -22.39 10.13
C ASN A 3 -11.37 -20.90 10.50
N ILE A 4 -10.40 -20.01 10.21
CA ILE A 4 -10.50 -18.56 10.48
C ILE A 4 -11.63 -17.92 9.64
N GLN A 5 -11.91 -18.52 8.48
CA GLN A 5 -12.86 -18.03 7.47
C GLN A 5 -14.33 -18.26 7.86
N ASP A 6 -14.65 -19.36 8.53
CA ASP A 6 -16.00 -19.62 9.03
C ASP A 6 -16.31 -18.85 10.33
N ARG A 7 -15.28 -18.30 10.99
CA ARG A 7 -15.43 -17.61 12.28
C ARG A 7 -15.95 -16.20 12.18
N LEU A 8 -15.61 -15.39 11.16
CA LEU A 8 -16.08 -14.00 11.10
C LEU A 8 -17.61 -13.92 10.98
N TRP A 9 -18.20 -14.72 10.09
CA TRP A 9 -19.65 -14.76 9.86
C TRP A 9 -20.44 -15.23 11.07
N ASN A 10 -19.83 -16.06 11.90
CA ASN A 10 -20.41 -16.60 13.13
C ASN A 10 -20.03 -15.78 14.39
N THR A 11 -19.21 -14.74 14.25
CA THR A 11 -18.82 -13.86 15.37
C THR A 11 -19.93 -12.86 15.63
N GLN A 12 -20.44 -12.84 16.86
CA GLN A 12 -21.44 -11.84 17.26
C GLN A 12 -20.83 -10.44 17.29
N ALA A 13 -21.64 -9.40 17.03
CA ALA A 13 -21.15 -8.02 16.95
C ALA A 13 -20.35 -7.56 18.19
N ARG A 14 -20.76 -8.01 19.38
CA ARG A 14 -20.09 -7.71 20.65
C ARG A 14 -18.69 -8.34 20.79
N ASP A 15 -18.41 -9.40 20.03
CA ASP A 15 -17.17 -10.17 20.10
C ASP A 15 -16.18 -9.80 18.97
N LEU A 16 -16.54 -8.83 18.11
CA LEU A 16 -15.69 -8.41 16.98
C LEU A 16 -14.35 -7.81 17.41
N ASP A 17 -14.31 -7.10 18.54
CA ASP A 17 -13.04 -6.57 19.07
C ASP A 17 -12.09 -7.69 19.47
N ARG A 18 -12.61 -8.70 20.18
CA ARG A 18 -11.85 -9.90 20.55
C ARG A 18 -11.37 -10.64 19.30
N TYR A 19 -12.23 -10.77 18.29
CA TYR A 19 -11.85 -11.38 17.01
C TYR A 19 -10.68 -10.63 16.33
N ILE A 20 -10.72 -9.29 16.32
CA ILE A 20 -9.64 -8.48 15.73
C ILE A 20 -8.32 -8.73 16.48
N GLU A 21 -8.34 -8.73 17.81
CA GLU A 21 -7.15 -8.95 18.63
C GLU A 21 -6.56 -10.35 18.45
N GLU A 22 -7.41 -11.37 18.50
CA GLU A 22 -7.00 -12.77 18.44
C GLU A 22 -6.54 -13.19 17.04
N TYR A 23 -7.21 -12.72 15.97
CA TYR A 23 -7.02 -13.26 14.63
C TYR A 23 -6.43 -12.25 13.64
N LEU A 24 -6.69 -10.95 13.78
CA LEU A 24 -6.29 -9.95 12.77
C LEU A 24 -5.04 -9.16 13.13
N LEU A 25 -4.74 -8.95 14.42
CA LEU A 25 -3.55 -8.20 14.83
C LEU A 25 -2.25 -9.01 14.58
N PRO A 26 -1.24 -8.42 13.92
CA PRO A 26 0.06 -9.07 13.75
C PRO A 26 0.71 -9.41 15.09
N ASN A 27 1.36 -10.57 15.17
CA ASN A 27 2.11 -10.98 16.36
C ASN A 27 3.29 -10.01 16.61
N THR A 28 3.51 -9.63 17.88
CA THR A 28 4.59 -8.74 18.31
C THR A 28 5.98 -9.22 17.90
N ILE A 29 6.28 -10.51 18.06
CA ILE A 29 7.59 -11.10 17.68
C ILE A 29 7.79 -10.94 16.17
N PHE A 30 6.79 -11.33 15.40
CA PHE A 30 6.79 -11.19 13.95
C PHE A 30 6.99 -9.73 13.51
N ARG A 31 6.27 -8.78 14.13
CA ARG A 31 6.40 -7.35 13.82
C ARG A 31 7.81 -6.83 14.10
N THR A 32 8.44 -7.27 15.18
CA THR A 32 9.80 -6.86 15.55
C THR A 32 10.82 -7.38 14.54
N GLU A 33 10.71 -8.65 14.14
CA GLU A 33 11.63 -9.26 13.16
C GLU A 33 11.49 -8.62 11.78
N ILE A 34 10.26 -8.37 11.32
CA ILE A 34 10.02 -7.69 10.04
C ILE A 34 10.51 -6.25 10.07
N ARG A 35 10.36 -5.54 11.20
CA ARG A 35 10.95 -4.20 11.37
C ARG A 35 12.47 -4.25 11.26
N CYS A 36 13.12 -5.19 11.93
CA CYS A 36 14.57 -5.37 11.86
C CYS A 36 15.05 -5.63 10.43
N ALA A 37 14.37 -6.52 9.69
CA ALA A 37 14.68 -6.79 8.28
C ALA A 37 14.51 -5.54 7.40
N ILE A 38 13.41 -4.80 7.59
CA ILE A 38 13.18 -3.52 6.89
C ILE A 38 14.29 -2.52 7.19
N ASP A 39 14.68 -2.36 8.45
CA ASP A 39 15.71 -1.40 8.85
C ASP A 39 17.06 -1.74 8.17
N ILE A 40 17.43 -3.02 8.13
CA ILE A 40 18.65 -3.48 7.44
C ILE A 40 18.58 -3.18 5.93
N ILE A 41 17.46 -3.54 5.28
CA ILE A 41 17.26 -3.28 3.85
C ILE A 41 17.30 -1.77 3.57
N CYS A 42 16.64 -0.96 4.39
CA CYS A 42 16.61 0.50 4.23
C CYS A 42 18.02 1.11 4.38
N SER A 43 18.78 0.70 5.40
CA SER A 43 20.17 1.17 5.57
C SER A 43 21.04 0.75 4.40
N PHE A 44 20.95 -0.52 3.97
CA PHE A 44 21.71 -1.01 2.83
C PHE A 44 21.37 -0.25 1.54
N LEU A 45 20.08 0.00 1.28
CA LEU A 45 19.65 0.75 0.11
C LEU A 45 20.12 2.20 0.14
N LYS A 46 20.12 2.85 1.31
CA LYS A 46 20.58 4.24 1.45
C LYS A 46 22.08 4.39 1.33
N GLU A 47 22.82 3.49 1.94
CA GLU A 47 24.27 3.61 2.06
C GLU A 47 24.97 3.10 0.81
N ARG A 48 24.54 1.96 0.25
CA ARG A 48 25.31 1.21 -0.75
C ARG A 48 24.67 1.13 -2.13
N CYS A 49 23.35 1.31 -2.23
CA CYS A 49 22.69 1.23 -3.52
C CYS A 49 23.17 2.37 -4.42
N PHE A 50 23.53 2.03 -5.66
CA PHE A 50 24.02 2.95 -6.69
C PHE A 50 25.41 3.57 -6.49
N GLN A 51 26.22 3.13 -5.50
CA GLN A 51 27.60 3.61 -5.35
C GLN A 51 28.50 3.24 -6.55
N ASP A 52 28.26 2.08 -7.18
CA ASP A 52 29.13 1.54 -8.23
C ASP A 52 28.84 2.11 -9.64
N LEU A 53 27.78 2.90 -9.81
CA LEU A 53 27.23 3.21 -11.14
C LEU A 53 27.86 4.43 -11.83
N GLY A 54 28.79 5.15 -11.21
CA GLY A 54 29.41 6.37 -11.75
C GLY A 54 28.44 7.56 -11.98
N LYS A 55 27.13 7.28 -12.00
CA LYS A 55 26.03 8.24 -11.93
C LYS A 55 25.81 8.58 -10.46
N SER A 56 25.66 9.88 -10.14
CA SER A 56 25.35 10.35 -8.79
C SER A 56 23.90 10.06 -8.41
N VAL A 57 23.48 8.78 -8.42
CA VAL A 57 22.17 8.33 -7.96
C VAL A 57 22.23 8.11 -6.46
N ARG A 58 21.33 8.75 -5.72
CA ARG A 58 21.20 8.57 -4.27
C ARG A 58 19.76 8.24 -3.91
N VAL A 59 19.61 7.38 -2.91
CA VAL A 59 18.31 7.18 -2.27
C VAL A 59 18.08 8.32 -1.29
N THR A 60 17.15 9.23 -1.60
CA THR A 60 16.85 10.38 -0.73
C THR A 60 16.17 9.92 0.55
N LYS A 61 15.21 9.00 0.42
CA LYS A 61 14.49 8.39 1.54
C LYS A 61 13.86 7.06 1.14
N VAL A 62 13.58 6.24 2.15
CA VAL A 62 12.83 4.99 2.00
C VAL A 62 11.64 5.07 2.94
N VAL A 63 10.43 4.92 2.38
CA VAL A 63 9.18 5.05 3.10
C VAL A 63 8.47 3.72 3.09
N LYS A 64 8.13 3.23 4.29
CA LYS A 64 7.25 2.08 4.45
C LYS A 64 5.82 2.49 4.05
N GLY A 65 5.38 2.01 2.90
CA GLY A 65 4.03 2.16 2.35
C GLY A 65 3.10 1.03 2.75
N GLY A 66 2.04 0.85 1.97
CA GLY A 66 1.10 -0.26 2.13
C GLY A 66 0.43 -0.35 3.50
N SER A 67 -0.13 -1.53 3.77
CA SER A 67 -0.83 -1.80 5.03
C SER A 67 0.10 -1.71 6.25
N SER A 68 1.34 -2.13 6.06
CA SER A 68 2.35 -2.20 7.11
C SER A 68 2.90 -0.82 7.50
N GLY A 69 2.90 0.14 6.58
CA GLY A 69 3.25 1.55 6.83
C GLY A 69 2.08 2.38 7.36
N LYS A 70 0.87 2.12 6.85
CA LYS A 70 -0.38 2.77 7.27
C LYS A 70 -0.89 2.30 8.65
N GLY A 71 -0.32 1.22 9.19
CA GLY A 71 -0.70 0.67 10.49
C GLY A 71 -2.00 -0.14 10.47
N THR A 72 -2.29 -0.78 9.34
CA THR A 72 -3.50 -1.60 9.08
C THR A 72 -3.16 -3.00 8.54
N ALA A 73 -1.94 -3.48 8.81
CA ALA A 73 -1.51 -4.84 8.47
C ALA A 73 -2.36 -5.89 9.21
N LEU A 74 -2.57 -7.03 8.53
CA LEU A 74 -3.31 -8.19 9.02
C LEU A 74 -2.31 -9.29 9.41
N ARG A 75 -2.66 -10.12 10.41
CA ARG A 75 -1.88 -11.29 10.78
C ARG A 75 -1.76 -12.26 9.60
N GLY A 76 -0.55 -12.80 9.38
CA GLY A 76 -0.28 -13.81 8.35
C GLY A 76 -0.45 -13.31 6.91
N CYS A 77 -0.73 -12.03 6.70
CA CYS A 77 -0.86 -11.37 5.41
C CYS A 77 0.15 -10.23 5.41
N SER A 78 1.24 -10.37 4.67
CA SER A 78 2.30 -9.40 4.76
C SER A 78 2.62 -8.87 3.37
N ASP A 79 2.06 -7.70 3.09
CA ASP A 79 2.50 -6.82 2.00
C ASP A 79 3.22 -5.65 2.69
N ALA A 80 4.54 -5.68 2.62
CA ALA A 80 5.41 -4.61 3.10
C ALA A 80 5.96 -3.82 1.91
N ASP A 81 5.24 -2.78 1.53
CA ASP A 81 5.66 -1.90 0.45
C ASP A 81 6.78 -0.98 0.95
N LEU A 82 7.92 -0.99 0.28
CA LEU A 82 9.03 -0.08 0.49
C LEU A 82 9.12 0.84 -0.73
N VAL A 83 8.79 2.11 -0.53
CA VAL A 83 8.89 3.12 -1.58
C VAL A 83 10.25 3.79 -1.46
N VAL A 84 11.07 3.63 -2.50
CA VAL A 84 12.46 4.10 -2.54
C VAL A 84 12.51 5.35 -3.40
N PHE A 85 12.74 6.49 -2.77
CA PHE A 85 12.81 7.77 -3.45
C PHE A 85 14.22 8.05 -3.94
N LEU A 86 14.35 8.42 -5.22
CA LEU A 86 15.64 8.54 -5.90
C LEU A 86 15.89 10.00 -6.33
N SER A 87 17.10 10.50 -6.06
CA SER A 87 17.48 11.90 -6.35
C SER A 87 17.54 12.25 -7.84
N ASN A 88 17.65 11.24 -8.69
CA ASN A 88 17.93 11.42 -10.13
C ASN A 88 16.67 11.53 -10.96
N LEU A 89 15.52 11.17 -10.38
CA LEU A 89 14.23 11.42 -10.96
C LEU A 89 13.91 12.92 -10.80
N LYS A 90 13.67 13.62 -11.92
CA LYS A 90 13.33 15.05 -11.95
C LYS A 90 11.89 15.31 -12.39
N SER A 91 11.26 14.33 -13.03
CA SER A 91 9.86 14.37 -13.46
C SER A 91 9.12 13.09 -13.12
N PHE A 92 7.79 13.09 -13.23
CA PHE A 92 7.02 11.85 -13.13
C PHE A 92 7.35 10.93 -14.31
N ARG A 93 7.62 11.50 -15.49
CA ARG A 93 7.99 10.73 -16.67
C ARG A 93 9.30 9.96 -16.50
N ASP A 94 10.31 10.57 -15.87
CA ASP A 94 11.60 9.93 -15.60
C ASP A 94 11.42 8.63 -14.80
N GLN A 95 10.44 8.59 -13.90
CA GLN A 95 10.13 7.37 -13.13
C GLN A 95 9.71 6.23 -14.06
N ILE A 96 8.93 6.50 -15.11
CA ILE A 96 8.50 5.46 -16.05
C ILE A 96 9.67 5.01 -16.91
N ASP A 97 10.47 5.96 -17.38
CA ASP A 97 11.52 5.71 -18.37
C ASP A 97 12.72 4.99 -17.75
N HIS A 98 13.02 5.24 -16.46
CA HIS A 98 14.17 4.66 -15.76
C HIS A 98 13.85 3.59 -14.71
N ARG A 99 12.57 3.31 -14.39
CA ARG A 99 12.25 2.34 -13.30
C ARG A 99 12.86 0.95 -13.50
N ASN A 100 13.00 0.48 -14.74
CA ASN A 100 13.60 -0.84 -14.98
C ASN A 100 15.08 -0.87 -14.57
N GLU A 101 15.84 0.17 -14.90
CA GLU A 101 17.24 0.34 -14.47
C GLU A 101 17.33 0.33 -12.94
N PHE A 102 16.46 1.08 -12.26
CA PHE A 102 16.45 1.15 -10.81
C PHE A 102 16.02 -0.17 -10.15
N ILE A 103 15.04 -0.87 -10.71
CA ILE A 103 14.58 -2.16 -10.19
C ILE A 103 15.68 -3.22 -10.28
N GLU A 104 16.36 -3.32 -11.42
CA GLU A 104 17.43 -4.32 -11.57
C GLU A 104 18.64 -3.99 -10.69
N GLU A 105 18.99 -2.72 -10.51
CA GLU A 105 20.05 -2.34 -9.56
C GLU A 105 19.65 -2.63 -8.12
N ILE A 106 18.44 -2.25 -7.68
CA ILE A 106 17.93 -2.58 -6.34
C ILE A 106 17.94 -4.09 -6.12
N LYS A 107 17.52 -4.88 -7.10
CA LYS A 107 17.53 -6.34 -7.03
C LYS A 107 18.94 -6.92 -6.89
N LYS A 108 19.90 -6.41 -7.67
CA LYS A 108 21.32 -6.76 -7.53
C LYS A 108 21.82 -6.45 -6.12
N GLN A 109 21.53 -5.25 -5.62
CA GLN A 109 21.96 -4.81 -4.28
C GLN A 109 21.29 -5.62 -3.16
N LEU A 110 20.02 -5.98 -3.29
CA LEU A 110 19.35 -6.87 -2.34
C LEU A 110 19.95 -8.28 -2.32
N LYS A 111 20.42 -8.81 -3.46
CA LYS A 111 21.17 -10.08 -3.49
C LYS A 111 22.51 -9.96 -2.74
N THR A 112 23.24 -8.86 -2.93
CA THR A 112 24.46 -8.57 -2.17
C THR A 112 24.17 -8.46 -0.67
N CYS A 113 23.12 -7.73 -0.30
CA CYS A 113 22.66 -7.61 1.08
C CYS A 113 22.34 -8.99 1.69
N GLN A 114 21.65 -9.85 0.94
CA GLN A 114 21.36 -11.22 1.38
C GLN A 114 22.64 -12.06 1.52
N HIS A 115 23.63 -11.89 0.64
CA HIS A 115 24.91 -12.61 0.77
C HIS A 115 25.65 -12.21 2.05
N GLU A 116 25.68 -10.91 2.37
CA GLU A 116 26.39 -10.37 3.55
C GLU A 116 25.63 -10.55 4.86
N GLN A 117 24.29 -10.43 4.83
CA GLN A 117 23.40 -10.45 6.00
C GLN A 117 22.54 -11.73 6.05
N GLY A 118 22.90 -12.76 5.28
CA GLY A 118 22.11 -13.99 5.09
C GLY A 118 21.86 -14.81 6.36
N TRP A 119 22.61 -14.51 7.43
CA TRP A 119 22.39 -15.07 8.76
C TRP A 119 21.16 -14.49 9.48
N LYS A 120 20.69 -13.30 9.10
CA LYS A 120 19.49 -12.65 9.67
C LYS A 120 18.21 -12.97 8.91
N PHE A 121 18.28 -12.99 7.57
CA PHE A 121 17.11 -13.24 6.73
C PHE A 121 17.50 -13.85 5.37
N LYS A 122 16.52 -14.50 4.75
CA LYS A 122 16.60 -15.04 3.39
C LYS A 122 15.61 -14.32 2.50
N VAL A 123 16.02 -14.02 1.27
CA VAL A 123 15.17 -13.41 0.23
C VAL A 123 14.99 -14.40 -0.92
N LYS A 124 13.78 -14.44 -1.49
CA LYS A 124 13.45 -15.14 -2.73
C LYS A 124 12.68 -14.20 -3.64
N PHE A 125 13.28 -13.85 -4.77
CA PHE A 125 12.63 -12.97 -5.75
C PHE A 125 11.56 -13.72 -6.53
N GLU A 126 10.46 -13.04 -6.80
CA GLU A 126 9.46 -13.54 -7.74
C GLU A 126 9.95 -13.34 -9.18
N VAL A 127 9.63 -14.31 -10.05
CA VAL A 127 9.97 -14.21 -11.47
C VAL A 127 9.00 -13.22 -12.12
N ASN A 128 9.48 -12.02 -12.43
CA ASN A 128 8.72 -11.04 -13.20
C ASN A 128 9.18 -11.05 -14.66
N SER A 129 8.28 -11.43 -15.57
CA SER A 129 8.54 -11.52 -17.02
C SER A 129 8.25 -10.22 -17.78
N ARG A 130 7.85 -9.14 -17.10
CA ARG A 130 7.51 -7.86 -17.74
C ARG A 130 8.78 -7.06 -18.07
N ALA A 131 8.80 -6.44 -19.26
CA ALA A 131 9.95 -5.67 -19.75
C ALA A 131 10.21 -4.36 -18.96
N ASN A 132 9.18 -3.78 -18.32
CA ASN A 132 9.30 -2.57 -17.52
C ASN A 132 8.42 -2.67 -16.26
N PRO A 133 8.85 -3.45 -15.24
CA PRO A 133 8.06 -3.66 -14.03
C PRO A 133 7.91 -2.37 -13.22
N ARG A 134 6.78 -2.23 -12.51
CA ARG A 134 6.53 -1.09 -11.59
C ARG A 134 7.06 -1.37 -10.18
N VAL A 135 7.23 -2.64 -9.87
CA VAL A 135 7.48 -3.15 -8.53
C VAL A 135 8.46 -4.30 -8.63
N LEU A 136 9.38 -4.33 -7.69
CA LEU A 136 10.23 -5.48 -7.43
C LEU A 136 9.63 -6.27 -6.26
N SER A 137 9.04 -7.41 -6.57
CA SER A 137 8.40 -8.28 -5.59
C SER A 137 9.35 -9.41 -5.16
N PHE A 138 9.42 -9.64 -3.85
CA PHE A 138 10.18 -10.74 -3.28
C PHE A 138 9.57 -11.20 -1.96
N THR A 139 9.85 -12.44 -1.60
CA THR A 139 9.49 -12.99 -0.29
C THR A 139 10.71 -13.01 0.62
N LEU A 140 10.51 -12.61 1.87
CA LEU A 140 11.54 -12.57 2.90
C LEU A 140 11.15 -13.49 4.06
N LYS A 141 12.14 -14.22 4.58
CA LYS A 141 12.00 -15.02 5.79
C LYS A 141 13.13 -14.67 6.76
N SER A 142 12.79 -14.19 7.96
CA SER A 142 13.78 -14.06 9.04
C SER A 142 14.18 -15.46 9.54
N THR A 143 15.42 -15.63 9.98
CA THR A 143 15.91 -16.91 10.51
C THR A 143 15.24 -17.30 11.83
N LYS A 144 14.62 -16.34 12.54
CA LYS A 144 13.94 -16.55 13.83
C LYS A 144 12.45 -16.86 13.71
N ILE A 145 11.84 -16.67 12.53
CA ILE A 145 10.42 -16.96 12.28
C ILE A 145 10.26 -17.90 11.10
N SER A 146 9.31 -18.83 11.18
CA SER A 146 9.10 -19.84 10.12
C SER A 146 8.36 -19.30 8.89
N GLN A 147 7.79 -18.09 8.98
CA GLN A 147 6.88 -17.50 7.99
C GLN A 147 7.63 -16.69 6.92
N TRP A 148 7.18 -16.81 5.67
CA TRP A 148 7.57 -15.94 4.56
C TRP A 148 6.67 -14.71 4.53
N VAL A 149 7.22 -13.60 4.07
CA VAL A 149 6.55 -12.30 3.98
C VAL A 149 6.79 -11.70 2.62
N ASP A 150 5.73 -11.24 1.98
CA ASP A 150 5.82 -10.61 0.67
C ASP A 150 6.22 -9.13 0.85
N PHE A 151 7.18 -8.72 0.03
CA PHE A 151 7.76 -7.40 0.01
C PHE A 151 7.71 -6.87 -1.41
N ASP A 152 7.29 -5.62 -1.51
CA ASP A 152 7.24 -4.89 -2.76
C ASP A 152 8.16 -3.67 -2.63
N VAL A 153 9.13 -3.53 -3.52
CA VAL A 153 9.97 -2.33 -3.60
C VAL A 153 9.58 -1.52 -4.83
N LEU A 154 9.23 -0.26 -4.62
CA LEU A 154 8.75 0.65 -5.67
C LEU A 154 9.67 1.88 -5.74
N PRO A 155 10.46 2.04 -6.81
CA PRO A 155 11.16 3.29 -7.08
C PRO A 155 10.16 4.42 -7.32
N ALA A 156 10.39 5.59 -6.73
CA ALA A 156 9.50 6.73 -6.86
C ALA A 156 10.27 8.05 -7.02
N PHE A 157 9.67 8.98 -7.75
CA PHE A 157 10.13 10.37 -7.83
C PHE A 157 9.79 11.11 -6.53
N ASP A 158 10.78 11.78 -5.94
CA ASP A 158 10.64 12.57 -4.72
C ASP A 158 10.03 13.94 -4.97
N VAL A 159 8.78 13.95 -5.40
CA VAL A 159 8.07 15.19 -5.76
C VAL A 159 7.74 16.06 -4.54
N LEU A 160 7.62 15.45 -3.36
CA LEU A 160 7.28 16.15 -2.12
C LEU A 160 8.52 16.71 -1.40
N GLY A 161 9.72 16.22 -1.73
CA GLY A 161 10.96 16.63 -1.07
C GLY A 161 10.91 16.39 0.44
N GLN A 162 11.40 17.34 1.22
CA GLN A 162 11.33 17.25 2.68
C GLN A 162 9.92 17.62 3.17
N LEU A 163 9.10 16.61 3.47
CA LEU A 163 7.78 16.85 4.05
C LEU A 163 7.95 17.31 5.50
N THR A 164 7.54 18.54 5.80
CA THR A 164 7.52 19.06 7.17
C THR A 164 6.35 18.46 7.95
N THR A 165 6.55 18.22 9.25
CA THR A 165 5.53 17.60 10.13
C THR A 165 4.32 18.50 10.41
N ASP A 166 4.33 19.72 9.88
CA ASP A 166 3.37 20.79 10.13
C ASP A 166 2.14 20.75 9.22
N PHE A 167 1.89 19.62 8.55
CA PHE A 167 0.67 19.38 7.75
C PHE A 167 0.45 20.37 6.62
N ARG A 168 1.49 21.06 6.17
CA ARG A 168 1.36 21.95 5.03
C ARG A 168 0.92 21.15 3.81
N LYS A 169 -0.09 21.68 3.12
CA LYS A 169 -0.52 21.15 1.84
C LYS A 169 0.66 21.26 0.87
N PRO A 170 0.91 20.21 0.05
CA PRO A 170 1.88 20.32 -1.02
C PRO A 170 1.54 21.49 -1.96
N ASP A 171 2.57 22.05 -2.60
CA ASP A 171 2.39 23.08 -3.62
C ASP A 171 1.39 22.59 -4.69
N PRO A 172 0.29 23.33 -4.97
CA PRO A 172 -0.64 22.99 -6.03
C PRO A 172 0.01 22.69 -7.39
N GLN A 173 1.16 23.30 -7.67
CA GLN A 173 1.91 23.06 -8.92
C GLN A 173 2.33 21.59 -9.09
N ILE A 174 2.56 20.87 -7.99
CA ILE A 174 2.86 19.43 -7.99
C ILE A 174 1.70 18.65 -8.62
N TYR A 175 0.46 18.95 -8.22
CA TYR A 175 -0.72 18.28 -8.75
C TYR A 175 -1.03 18.69 -10.19
N ILE A 176 -0.75 19.93 -10.56
CA ILE A 176 -0.88 20.40 -11.95
C ILE A 176 0.09 19.62 -12.86
N ASN A 177 1.36 19.47 -12.43
CA ASN A 177 2.35 18.69 -13.17
C ASN A 177 1.96 17.21 -13.25
N LEU A 178 1.46 16.63 -12.15
CA LEU A 178 0.92 15.28 -12.13
C LEU A 178 -0.20 15.09 -13.18
N ILE A 179 -1.18 16.00 -13.24
CA ILE A 179 -2.28 15.93 -14.20
C ILE A 179 -1.79 16.06 -15.65
N ARG A 180 -0.73 16.83 -15.88
CA ARG A 180 -0.13 17.01 -17.21
C ARG A 180 0.64 15.78 -17.66
N GLU A 181 1.41 15.16 -16.77
CA GLU A 181 2.29 14.02 -17.09
C GLU A 181 1.61 12.65 -16.93
N SER A 182 0.49 12.57 -16.19
CA SER A 182 -0.27 11.34 -15.99
C SER A 182 -1.09 10.99 -17.24
N GLN A 183 -0.76 9.84 -17.82
CA GLN A 183 -1.56 9.18 -18.86
C GLN A 183 -2.61 8.23 -18.26
N THR A 184 -2.31 7.70 -17.08
CA THR A 184 -3.14 6.71 -16.37
C THR A 184 -3.32 7.14 -14.93
N ALA A 185 -4.57 7.15 -14.45
CA ALA A 185 -4.86 7.47 -13.06
C ALA A 185 -4.15 6.50 -12.10
N GLY A 186 -3.60 7.03 -11.00
CA GLY A 186 -2.90 6.26 -9.98
C GLY A 186 -1.48 5.78 -10.32
N GLU A 187 -0.95 6.05 -11.53
CA GLU A 187 0.40 5.63 -11.96
C GLU A 187 1.51 6.10 -11.00
N PHE A 188 1.34 7.30 -10.45
CA PHE A 188 2.31 7.98 -9.59
C PHE A 188 1.86 8.07 -8.13
N SER A 189 0.90 7.22 -7.73
CA SER A 189 0.42 7.15 -6.34
C SER A 189 1.56 6.91 -5.34
N THR A 190 2.62 6.20 -5.75
CA THR A 190 3.82 5.95 -4.96
C THR A 190 4.56 7.22 -4.55
N CYS A 191 4.56 8.26 -5.39
CA CYS A 191 5.18 9.56 -5.07
C CYS A 191 4.52 10.25 -3.87
N PHE A 192 3.26 9.90 -3.58
CA PHE A 192 2.46 10.49 -2.50
C PHE A 192 2.31 9.56 -1.29
N THR A 193 3.12 8.50 -1.20
CA THR A 193 3.02 7.48 -0.13
C THR A 193 3.11 8.08 1.27
N GLU A 194 3.90 9.13 1.47
CA GLU A 194 4.01 9.81 2.77
C GLU A 194 2.68 10.45 3.19
N LEU A 195 2.00 11.12 2.26
CA LEU A 195 0.68 11.71 2.51
C LEU A 195 -0.38 10.63 2.77
N GLN A 196 -0.38 9.56 1.97
CA GLN A 196 -1.28 8.41 2.18
C GLN A 196 -1.05 7.78 3.57
N LYS A 197 0.21 7.66 3.98
CA LYS A 197 0.58 7.14 5.30
C LYS A 197 0.13 8.09 6.39
N GLN A 198 0.38 9.40 6.26
CA GLN A 198 0.01 10.43 7.22
C GLN A 198 -1.51 10.49 7.44
N PHE A 199 -2.29 10.36 6.38
CA PHE A 199 -3.75 10.35 6.44
C PHE A 199 -4.32 9.25 7.36
N LEU A 200 -3.64 8.11 7.43
CA LEU A 200 -4.03 6.95 8.26
C LEU A 200 -3.31 6.87 9.59
N SER A 201 -2.05 7.33 9.66
CA SER A 201 -1.21 7.18 10.84
C SER A 201 -1.79 7.89 12.06
N GLN A 202 -2.50 9.00 11.87
CA GLN A 202 -3.07 9.82 12.93
C GLN A 202 -4.48 9.40 13.37
N ARG A 203 -5.06 8.44 12.66
CA ARG A 203 -6.38 7.93 13.02
C ARG A 203 -6.31 7.08 14.29
N CYS A 204 -7.39 7.14 15.06
CA CYS A 204 -7.49 6.42 16.33
C CYS A 204 -7.33 4.90 16.13
N PRO A 205 -6.84 4.17 17.15
CA PRO A 205 -6.64 2.72 17.06
C PRO A 205 -7.91 1.97 16.66
N LYS A 206 -9.07 2.38 17.17
CA LYS A 206 -10.38 1.78 16.86
C LYS A 206 -10.71 1.84 15.37
N LEU A 207 -10.45 2.96 14.71
CA LEU A 207 -10.64 3.08 13.27
C LEU A 207 -9.69 2.14 12.51
N LYS A 208 -8.42 2.05 12.93
CA LYS A 208 -7.46 1.11 12.31
C LYS A 208 -7.90 -0.35 12.48
N SER A 209 -8.50 -0.70 13.61
CA SER A 209 -9.09 -2.02 13.85
C SER A 209 -10.28 -2.29 12.91
N LEU A 210 -11.16 -1.29 12.71
CA LEU A 210 -12.26 -1.40 11.75
C LEU A 210 -11.77 -1.59 10.31
N ILE A 211 -10.74 -0.85 9.89
CA ILE A 211 -10.12 -1.02 8.57
C ILE A 211 -9.58 -2.46 8.41
N ARG A 212 -8.94 -3.02 9.45
CA ARG A 212 -8.48 -4.41 9.41
C ARG A 212 -9.65 -5.38 9.21
N LEU A 213 -10.76 -5.17 9.91
CA LEU A 213 -11.95 -6.01 9.78
C LEU A 213 -12.50 -5.98 8.35
N VAL A 214 -12.68 -4.78 7.77
CA VAL A 214 -13.16 -4.61 6.39
C VAL A 214 -12.21 -5.26 5.38
N LYS A 215 -10.90 -5.06 5.55
CA LYS A 215 -9.89 -5.69 4.69
C LYS A 215 -9.93 -7.22 4.77
N HIS A 216 -10.08 -7.76 5.97
CA HIS A 216 -10.16 -9.21 6.17
C HIS A 216 -11.41 -9.78 5.50
N TRP A 217 -12.57 -9.16 5.74
CA TRP A 217 -13.82 -9.52 5.09
C TRP A 217 -13.71 -9.49 3.55
N TYR A 218 -13.12 -8.45 2.98
CA TYR A 218 -12.92 -8.38 1.53
C TYR A 218 -12.04 -9.51 0.99
N LYS A 219 -10.93 -9.83 1.68
CA LYS A 219 -10.07 -10.95 1.30
C LYS A 219 -10.87 -12.27 1.29
N MET A 220 -11.72 -12.49 2.30
CA MET A 220 -12.56 -13.67 2.38
C MET A 220 -13.55 -13.77 1.22
N VAL A 221 -14.27 -12.69 0.91
CA VAL A 221 -15.22 -12.64 -0.21
C VAL A 221 -14.51 -12.89 -1.54
N ARG A 222 -13.33 -12.27 -1.74
CA ARG A 222 -12.54 -12.47 -2.95
C ARG A 222 -12.11 -13.93 -3.12
N ILE A 223 -11.63 -14.58 -2.06
CA ILE A 223 -11.25 -16.00 -2.08
C ILE A 223 -12.47 -16.88 -2.40
N PHE A 224 -13.60 -16.63 -1.75
CA PHE A 224 -14.84 -17.37 -1.98
C PHE A 224 -15.30 -17.29 -3.45
N LEU A 225 -15.26 -16.10 -4.04
CA LEU A 225 -15.62 -15.87 -5.46
C LEU A 225 -14.66 -16.56 -6.44
N VAL A 226 -13.37 -16.67 -6.10
CA VAL A 226 -12.36 -17.35 -6.92
C VAL A 226 -12.54 -18.87 -6.88
N ILE A 227 -12.85 -19.44 -5.70
CA ILE A 227 -13.04 -20.89 -5.52
C ILE A 227 -14.30 -21.38 -6.24
N GLN A 228 -15.36 -20.56 -6.32
CA GLN A 228 -16.63 -20.91 -6.96
C GLN A 228 -16.61 -20.81 -8.50
N GLY A 229 -15.44 -20.63 -9.14
CA GLY A 229 -15.35 -20.66 -10.61
C GLY A 229 -16.03 -19.48 -11.30
N GLY A 230 -15.89 -18.26 -10.75
CA GLY A 230 -16.34 -17.05 -11.44
C GLY A 230 -17.84 -17.01 -11.71
N ILE A 231 -18.68 -17.42 -10.76
CA ILE A 231 -20.12 -17.25 -10.88
C ILE A 231 -20.43 -15.74 -10.90
N ARG A 232 -21.02 -15.28 -12.01
CA ARG A 232 -21.71 -14.00 -12.17
C ARG A 232 -22.88 -13.92 -11.18
N SER A 233 -22.59 -13.72 -9.89
CA SER A 233 -23.64 -13.37 -8.93
C SER A 233 -23.77 -11.84 -8.95
N HIS A 234 -24.84 -11.37 -9.60
CA HIS A 234 -25.20 -9.95 -9.71
C HIS A 234 -25.34 -9.24 -8.34
N HIS A 235 -25.38 -10.01 -7.24
CA HIS A 235 -25.45 -9.52 -5.86
C HIS A 235 -24.08 -9.23 -5.21
N CYS A 236 -22.96 -9.67 -5.80
CA CYS A 236 -21.61 -9.42 -5.26
C CYS A 236 -20.92 -8.18 -5.85
N PHE A 237 -21.38 -7.66 -6.99
CA PHE A 237 -20.74 -6.52 -7.65
C PHE A 237 -20.73 -5.22 -6.81
N PRO A 238 -21.80 -4.85 -6.08
CA PRO A 238 -21.78 -3.65 -5.24
C PRO A 238 -20.86 -3.82 -4.03
N ALA A 239 -20.89 -4.98 -3.37
CA ALA A 239 -20.01 -5.30 -2.24
C ALA A 239 -18.53 -5.29 -2.65
N VAL A 240 -18.21 -5.85 -3.83
CA VAL A 240 -16.87 -5.81 -4.41
C VAL A 240 -16.49 -4.40 -4.85
N ALA A 241 -17.41 -3.58 -5.37
CA ALA A 241 -17.13 -2.17 -5.71
C ALA A 241 -16.87 -1.33 -4.45
N ILE A 242 -17.71 -1.46 -3.43
CA ILE A 242 -17.55 -0.84 -2.11
C ILE A 242 -16.20 -1.25 -1.52
N ALA A 243 -15.89 -2.54 -1.52
CA ALA A 243 -14.65 -3.06 -0.97
C ALA A 243 -13.41 -2.74 -1.81
N ARG A 244 -13.53 -2.61 -3.14
CA ARG A 244 -12.45 -2.18 -4.04
C ARG A 244 -12.18 -0.69 -3.92
N SER A 245 -13.21 0.14 -3.69
CA SER A 245 -13.04 1.51 -3.22
C SER A 245 -12.35 1.54 -1.85
N PHE A 246 -12.65 0.61 -0.93
CA PHE A 246 -11.92 0.48 0.35
C PHE A 246 -10.50 -0.11 0.24
N TYR A 247 -10.19 -0.86 -0.82
CA TYR A 247 -8.89 -1.54 -1.02
C TYR A 247 -7.90 -0.65 -1.79
N CYS A 248 -8.40 0.17 -2.72
CA CYS A 248 -7.61 1.15 -3.46
C CYS A 248 -7.42 2.46 -2.68
N LEU A 249 -8.43 2.92 -1.92
CA LEU A 249 -8.30 4.09 -1.06
C LEU A 249 -7.90 3.66 0.35
N GLY A 250 -6.81 4.22 0.86
CA GLY A 250 -6.57 4.22 2.28
C GLY A 250 -7.68 4.98 3.01
N ASN A 251 -8.64 4.25 3.59
CA ASN A 251 -9.66 4.65 4.57
C ASN A 251 -11.03 5.16 4.09
N SER A 252 -12.03 4.98 4.95
CA SER A 252 -13.05 6.02 5.19
C SER A 252 -13.45 6.03 6.68
N SER A 253 -13.70 7.23 7.19
CA SER A 253 -14.15 7.54 8.55
C SER A 253 -15.60 8.04 8.53
N GLY A 254 -16.30 7.91 9.66
CA GLY A 254 -17.50 8.70 10.00
C GLY A 254 -18.84 8.19 9.45
N LEU A 255 -18.97 8.01 8.13
CA LEU A 255 -20.21 7.51 7.50
C LEU A 255 -20.37 5.97 7.58
N LEU A 256 -19.35 5.29 8.10
CA LEU A 256 -19.21 3.83 8.05
C LEU A 256 -20.18 3.07 8.97
N LEU A 257 -20.64 3.66 10.06
CA LEU A 257 -21.66 3.06 10.93
C LEU A 257 -23.05 3.13 10.31
N GLY A 258 -23.37 4.24 9.63
CA GLY A 258 -24.61 4.39 8.88
C GLY A 258 -24.66 3.47 7.66
N LEU A 259 -23.58 3.42 6.85
CA LEU A 259 -23.58 2.62 5.63
C LEU A 259 -23.46 1.11 5.87
N LEU A 260 -22.76 0.62 6.90
CA LEU A 260 -22.78 -0.83 7.19
C LEU A 260 -24.16 -1.29 7.72
N ALA A 261 -24.84 -0.46 8.51
CA ALA A 261 -26.20 -0.75 9.00
C ALA A 261 -27.28 -0.58 7.90
N SER A 262 -27.15 0.45 7.05
CA SER A 262 -28.10 0.74 5.96
C SER A 262 -27.85 -0.08 4.68
N SER A 263 -26.62 -0.51 4.39
CA SER A 263 -26.31 -1.31 3.19
C SER A 263 -26.57 -2.81 3.39
N LEU A 264 -26.61 -3.31 4.63
CA LEU A 264 -27.15 -4.64 4.92
C LEU A 264 -28.69 -4.69 4.77
N SER A 265 -29.36 -3.53 4.83
CA SER A 265 -30.82 -3.41 4.74
C SER A 265 -31.33 -2.87 3.39
N SER A 266 -30.48 -2.32 2.51
CA SER A 266 -30.91 -1.79 1.20
C SER A 266 -29.76 -1.84 0.17
N PHE A 267 -29.74 -2.89 -0.65
CA PHE A 267 -28.74 -3.10 -1.71
C PHE A 267 -29.09 -2.32 -2.98
N GLN A 268 -28.67 -1.05 -3.07
CA GLN A 268 -28.45 -0.36 -4.35
C GLN A 268 -27.56 0.88 -4.13
N LEU A 269 -26.33 0.86 -4.64
CA LEU A 269 -25.55 2.10 -4.78
C LEU A 269 -26.14 2.94 -5.92
N PRO A 270 -26.46 4.23 -5.72
CA PRO A 270 -26.87 5.09 -6.81
C PRO A 270 -25.70 5.27 -7.79
N LYS A 271 -26.00 5.23 -9.09
CA LYS A 271 -25.08 5.65 -10.15
C LYS A 271 -24.68 7.11 -9.86
N GLY A 272 -23.41 7.38 -9.56
CA GLY A 272 -22.91 8.74 -9.27
C GLY A 272 -22.23 8.95 -7.91
N PHE A 273 -21.66 7.92 -7.29
CA PHE A 273 -20.91 8.07 -6.05
C PHE A 273 -19.55 8.75 -6.30
N PHE A 274 -19.43 10.03 -5.95
CA PHE A 274 -18.18 10.80 -6.00
C PHE A 274 -17.66 11.04 -4.59
N LEU A 275 -16.48 10.51 -4.28
CA LEU A 275 -15.75 10.78 -3.05
C LEU A 275 -14.46 11.54 -3.40
N GLY A 276 -14.25 12.69 -2.79
CA GLY A 276 -13.04 13.49 -2.94
C GLY A 276 -12.72 14.20 -1.63
N TRP A 277 -11.43 14.30 -1.29
CA TRP A 277 -10.98 14.94 -0.06
C TRP A 277 -10.05 16.11 -0.38
N THR A 278 -10.31 17.27 0.20
CA THR A 278 -9.49 18.49 0.02
C THR A 278 -8.36 18.60 1.05
N SER A 279 -8.07 17.51 1.76
CA SER A 279 -7.05 17.46 2.82
C SER A 279 -5.69 17.89 2.30
N ASN A 280 -5.34 17.52 1.05
CA ASN A 280 -4.02 17.76 0.47
C ASN A 280 -4.06 18.68 -0.77
N HIS A 281 -5.24 19.04 -1.29
CA HIS A 281 -5.38 19.90 -2.47
C HIS A 281 -6.67 20.72 -2.43
N VAL A 282 -6.72 21.82 -3.19
CA VAL A 282 -7.94 22.57 -3.49
C VAL A 282 -8.15 22.46 -5.01
N ILE A 283 -9.33 22.02 -5.44
CA ILE A 283 -9.65 21.84 -6.86
C ILE A 283 -9.81 23.21 -7.52
N PRO A 284 -9.00 23.60 -8.51
CA PRO A 284 -9.23 24.82 -9.27
C PRO A 284 -10.44 24.66 -10.21
N PRO A 285 -11.18 25.72 -10.55
CA PRO A 285 -12.52 25.64 -11.16
C PRO A 285 -12.59 25.09 -12.60
N ALA A 286 -11.48 24.62 -13.19
CA ALA A 286 -11.38 24.36 -14.64
C ALA A 286 -10.98 22.93 -15.04
N ALA A 287 -11.03 21.93 -14.16
CA ALA A 287 -10.57 20.57 -14.48
C ALA A 287 -11.54 19.46 -14.06
N HIS A 288 -12.80 19.51 -14.53
CA HIS A 288 -13.78 18.45 -14.28
C HIS A 288 -13.50 17.14 -15.04
N SER A 289 -12.65 17.14 -16.07
CA SER A 289 -12.38 15.94 -16.89
C SER A 289 -11.13 15.14 -16.49
N LYS A 290 -10.33 15.61 -15.51
CA LYS A 290 -9.06 14.95 -15.08
C LYS A 290 -8.91 14.75 -13.57
N THR A 291 -9.97 14.98 -12.79
CA THR A 291 -9.99 14.82 -11.33
C THR A 291 -9.67 13.40 -10.85
N SER A 292 -9.89 12.37 -11.67
CA SER A 292 -9.58 10.97 -11.32
C SER A 292 -8.10 10.72 -11.03
N ALA A 293 -7.18 11.43 -11.70
CA ALA A 293 -5.75 11.26 -11.51
C ALA A 293 -5.30 11.63 -10.09
N ILE A 294 -5.95 12.62 -9.47
CA ILE A 294 -5.68 13.03 -8.08
C ILE A 294 -6.35 12.09 -7.09
N THR A 295 -7.63 11.75 -7.31
CA THR A 295 -8.38 10.87 -6.38
C THR A 295 -7.73 9.49 -6.24
N ASP A 296 -7.21 8.93 -7.34
CA ASP A 296 -6.56 7.61 -7.33
C ASP A 296 -5.12 7.65 -6.76
N CYS A 297 -4.59 8.84 -6.45
CA CYS A 297 -3.31 8.98 -5.75
C CYS A 297 -3.45 8.95 -4.23
N PHE A 298 -4.67 8.99 -3.66
CA PHE A 298 -4.91 9.06 -2.22
C PHE A 298 -5.76 7.90 -1.71
#